data_AF-A0AAV9AU32-F1
#
_entry.id   AF-A0AAV9AU32-F1
#
_cell.length_a   1.000
_cell.length_b   1.000
_cell.length_c   1.000
_cell.angle_alpha   90.00
_cell.angle_beta   90.00
_cell.angle_gamma   90.00
#
_symmetry.space_group_name_H-M   'P 1'
#
loop_
_entity.id
_entity.type
_entity.pdbx_description
1 polymer ?
#
loop_
_entity_poly.entity_id
_entity_poly.type
_entity_poly.pdbx_seq_one_letter_code
_entity_poly.pdbx_strand_id
1 'polypeptide(L)' 'MGIIRSSFPFLLGTGCGIYIAQNYNVPNIKELIETWIYKAKSVEETYRKPGSKDGG' A
#
# COMPACT_ATOMS: atom_id res chain seq x y z
N MET A 1 -8.21 -8.38 -29.97
CA MET A 1 -7.46 -7.39 -29.15
C MET A 1 -6.05 -7.92 -28.97
N GLY A 2 -5.10 -7.35 -29.72
CA GLY A 2 -3.76 -7.91 -29.85
C GLY A 2 -2.87 -7.69 -28.63
N ILE A 3 -1.86 -8.54 -28.52
CA ILE A 3 -0.83 -8.56 -27.47
C ILE A 3 -0.22 -7.17 -27.25
N ILE A 4 -0.03 -6.39 -28.33
CA ILE A 4 0.50 -5.02 -28.28
C ILE A 4 -0.37 -4.07 -27.44
N ARG A 5 -1.71 -4.18 -27.53
CA ARG A 5 -2.63 -3.36 -26.73
C ARG A 5 -2.62 -3.75 -25.25
N SER A 6 -2.30 -5.01 -24.94
CA SER A 6 -2.17 -5.52 -23.57
C SER A 6 -0.81 -5.18 -22.95
N SER A 7 0.27 -5.20 -23.73
CA SER A 7 1.63 -4.97 -23.25
C SER A 7 2.02 -3.49 -23.14
N PHE A 8 1.37 -2.60 -23.91
CA PHE A 8 1.62 -1.16 -23.84
C PHE A 8 1.44 -0.55 -22.43
N PRO A 9 0.34 -0.80 -21.69
CA PRO A 9 0.20 -0.29 -20.33
C PRO A 9 1.25 -0.86 -19.37
N PHE A 10 1.72 -2.09 -19.59
CA PHE A 10 2.79 -2.69 -18.79
C PHE A 10 4.13 -1.98 -19.00
N LEU A 11 4.49 -1.69 -20.26
CA LEU A 11 5.71 -0.95 -20.61
C LEU A 11 5.65 0.49 -20.09
N LEU A 12 4.52 1.17 -20.25
CA LEU A 12 4.32 2.51 -19.71
C LEU A 12 4.39 2.54 -18.19
N GLY A 13 3.72 1.62 -17.51
CA GLY A 13 3.77 1.51 -16.04
C GLY A 13 5.19 1.25 -15.53
N THR A 14 5.93 0.38 -16.23
CA THR A 14 7.34 0.09 -15.91
C THR A 14 8.22 1.33 -16.12
N GLY A 15 8.09 2.03 -17.25
CA GLY A 15 8.84 3.25 -17.52
C GLY A 15 8.56 4.37 -16.51
N CYS A 16 7.28 4.59 -16.18
CA CYS A 16 6.88 5.51 -15.11
C CYS A 16 7.47 5.12 -13.75
N GLY A 17 7.43 3.83 -13.40
CA GLY A 17 7.99 3.32 -12.15
C GLY A 17 9.51 3.57 -12.04
N ILE A 18 10.25 3.29 -13.11
CA ILE A 18 11.70 3.55 -13.18
C ILE A 18 11.99 5.06 -13.05
N TYR A 19 11.23 5.91 -13.74
CA TYR A 19 11.39 7.36 -13.66
C TYR A 19 11.21 7.86 -12.23
N ILE A 20 10.17 7.41 -11.54
CA ILE A 20 9.91 7.78 -10.14
C ILE A 20 11.03 7.28 -9.22
N ALA A 21 11.49 6.04 -9.41
CA ALA A 21 12.56 5.45 -8.61
C ALA A 21 13.92 6.15 -8.78
N GLN A 22 14.15 6.76 -9.94
CA GLN A 22 15.38 7.49 -10.24
C GLN A 22 15.31 8.98 -9.89
N ASN A 23 14.17 9.64 -10.08
CA ASN A 23 14.02 11.09 -9.83
C ASN A 23 13.59 11.46 -8.42
N TYR A 24 13.04 10.52 -7.65
CA TYR A 24 12.64 10.75 -6.27
C TYR A 24 13.40 9.83 -5.33
N ASN A 25 13.72 10.34 -4.15
CA ASN A 25 14.23 9.50 -3.07
C ASN A 25 13.07 8.67 -2.55
N VAL A 26 12.82 7.51 -3.17
CA VAL A 26 11.71 6.63 -2.82
C VAL A 26 11.97 6.14 -1.39
N PRO A 27 11.10 6.49 -0.43
CA PRO A 27 11.27 6.07 0.95
C PRO A 27 11.28 4.55 1.02
N ASN A 28 12.00 4.01 2.01
CA ASN A 28 12.10 2.57 2.18
C ASN A 28 10.69 1.98 2.33
N ILE A 29 10.27 1.21 1.32
CA ILE A 29 8.91 0.64 1.24
C ILE A 29 8.62 -0.20 2.47
N LYS A 30 9.65 -0.84 3.05
CA LYS A 30 9.53 -1.62 4.29
C LYS A 30 9.09 -0.74 5.47
N GLU A 31 9.75 0.39 5.69
CA GLU A 31 9.38 1.32 6.77
C GLU A 31 8.01 1.96 6.53
N LEU A 32 7.69 2.24 5.26
CA LEU A 32 6.38 2.75 4.89
C LEU A 32 5.29 1.73 5.25
N ILE A 33 5.46 0.47 4.85
CA ILE A 33 4.51 -0.61 5.17
C ILE A 33 4.40 -0.81 6.68
N GLU A 34 5.51 -0.84 7.41
CA GLU A 34 5.50 -0.96 8.88
C GLU A 34 4.72 0.18 9.55
N THR A 35 4.90 1.42 9.08
CA THR A 35 4.15 2.59 9.55
C THR A 35 2.65 2.45 9.23
N TRP A 36 2.31 1.99 8.04
CA TRP A 36 0.92 1.76 7.64
C TRP A 36 0.26 0.65 8.46
N ILE A 37 0.94 -0.46 8.71
CA ILE A 37 0.46 -1.55 9.56
C ILE A 37 0.26 -1.04 10.99
N TYR A 38 1.22 -0.30 11.53
CA TYR A 38 1.10 0.29 12.86
C TYR A 38 -0.09 1.25 12.94
N LYS A 39 -0.27 2.12 11.96
CA LYS A 39 -1.41 3.04 11.87
C LYS A 39 -2.73 2.29 11.73
N ALA A 40 -2.77 1.25 10.91
CA ALA A 40 -3.95 0.40 10.73
C ALA A 40 -4.32 -0.29 12.05
N LYS A 41 -3.34 -0.81 12.79
CA LYS A 41 -3.53 -1.40 14.11
C LYS A 41 -4.02 -0.36 15.13
N SER A 42 -3.46 0.84 15.12
CA SER A 42 -3.92 1.93 15.99
C SER A 42 -5.37 2.32 15.69
N VAL A 43 -5.76 2.38 14.42
CA VAL A 43 -7.15 2.59 14.00
C VAL A 43 -8.02 1.42 14.44
N GLU A 44 -7.58 0.18 14.21
CA GLU A 44 -8.29 -1.02 14.67
C GLU A 44 -8.50 -0.97 16.18
N GLU A 45 -7.47 -0.72 16.99
CA GLU A 45 -7.54 -0.65 18.45
C GLU A 45 -8.46 0.49 18.93
N THR A 46 -8.44 1.64 18.24
CA THR A 46 -9.31 2.80 18.56
C THR A 46 -10.78 2.50 18.27
N TYR A 47 -11.07 1.81 17.16
CA TYR A 47 -12.44 1.50 16.72
C TYR A 47 -12.93 0.11 17.13
N ARG A 48 -12.07 -0.72 17.72
CA ARG A 48 -12.44 -2.03 18.26
C ARG A 48 -13.40 -1.79 19.40
N LYS A 49 -14.68 -2.13 19.17
CA LYS A 49 -15.70 -2.11 20.22
C LYS A 49 -15.15 -2.89 21.43
N PRO A 50 -15.16 -2.31 22.65
CA PRO A 50 -14.82 -3.07 23.84
C PRO A 50 -15.75 -4.28 23.84
N GLY A 51 -15.18 -5.48 23.83
CA GLY A 51 -15.95 -6.71 23.81
C GLY A 51 -16.99 -6.61 24.92
N SER A 52 -18.25 -6.88 24.57
CA SER A 52 -19.28 -7.10 25.58
C SER A 52 -18.77 -8.24 26.48
N LYS A 53 -18.23 -7.88 27.65
CA LYS A 53 -18.48 -8.66 28.85
C LYS A 53 -19.99 -8.60 29.01
N ASP A 54 -20.68 -9.51 28.34
CA ASP A 54 -22.02 -9.90 28.71
C ASP A 54 -21.94 -10.25 30.20
N GLY A 55 -22.63 -9.43 30.99
CA GLY A 55 -22.49 -9.41 32.44
C GLY A 55 -23.27 -10.54 33.10
N GLY A 56 -22.91 -10.81 34.36
CA GLY A 56 -23.81 -11.39 35.37
C GLY A 56 -24.03 -12.88 35.29
#